data_AF-A0A364NTW7-F1
#
_entry.id   AF-A0A364NTW7-F1
#
_cell.length_a   1.000
_cell.length_b   1.000
_cell.length_c   1.000
_cell.angle_alpha   90.00
_cell.angle_beta   90.00
_cell.angle_gamma   90.00
#
_symmetry.space_group_name_H-M   'P 1'
#
loop_
_entity.id
_entity.type
_entity.pdbx_description
1 polymer ?
#
loop_
_entity_poly.entity_id
_entity_poly.type
_entity_poly.pdbx_seq_one_letter_code
_entity_poly.pdbx_strand_id
1 'polypeptide(L)'
;MIRACITAALILMAADAVADDKPPGIRVVGSTIYTIDSRGHTTGTLREVSPGTWTHLDLRGVIIRTIQVPPGCQPLVPCRTR
;
A
#
# COMPACT_ATOMS: atom_id res chain seq x y z
N MET A 1 26.17 44.15 -1.52
CA MET A 1 24.87 43.69 -2.06
C MET A 1 24.93 42.18 -2.39
N ILE A 2 25.34 41.33 -1.43
CA ILE A 2 25.60 39.88 -1.65
C ILE A 2 25.06 39.05 -0.47
N ARG A 3 23.89 39.40 0.07
CA ARG A 3 23.32 38.71 1.25
C ARG A 3 21.87 38.28 1.12
N ALA A 4 21.17 38.67 0.05
CA ALA A 4 19.76 38.37 -0.14
C ALA A 4 19.49 37.16 -1.05
N CYS A 5 20.47 36.67 -1.80
CA CYS A 5 20.23 35.62 -2.80
C CYS A 5 20.36 34.18 -2.28
N ILE A 6 20.99 33.96 -1.12
CA ILE A 6 21.23 32.59 -0.62
C ILE A 6 19.99 32.01 0.09
N THR A 7 19.13 32.86 0.65
CA THR A 7 17.97 32.42 1.44
C THR A 7 16.81 31.85 0.59
N ALA A 8 16.81 32.07 -0.72
CA ALA A 8 15.75 31.58 -1.61
C ALA A 8 15.98 30.13 -2.09
N ALA A 9 17.18 29.58 -1.93
CA ALA A 9 17.52 28.27 -2.49
C ALA A 9 17.11 27.07 -1.60
N LEU A 10 16.67 27.31 -0.36
CA LEU A 10 16.49 26.24 0.63
C LEU A 10 15.05 25.72 0.81
N ILE A 11 14.06 26.26 0.09
CA ILE A 11 12.63 25.98 0.36
C ILE A 11 11.99 25.07 -0.72
N LEU A 12 12.76 24.51 -1.65
CA LEU A 12 12.21 23.71 -2.77
C LEU A 12 12.42 22.18 -2.66
N MET A 13 12.46 21.61 -1.45
CA MET A 13 12.70 20.17 -1.25
C MET A 13 11.62 19.42 -0.47
N ALA A 14 10.45 20.03 -0.24
CA ALA A 14 9.38 19.42 0.55
C ALA A 14 8.07 19.29 -0.24
N ALA A 15 8.06 18.50 -1.32
CA ALA A 15 6.80 18.21 -2.02
C ALA A 15 6.78 16.84 -2.72
N ASP A 16 7.33 15.79 -2.10
CA ASP A 16 7.04 14.39 -2.49
C ASP A 16 6.18 13.68 -1.44
N ALA A 17 5.28 14.43 -0.81
CA ALA A 17 4.19 13.86 -0.02
C ALA A 17 2.86 14.02 -0.78
N VAL A 18 2.87 13.75 -2.09
CA VAL A 18 1.65 13.32 -2.74
C VAL A 18 1.30 11.98 -2.09
N ALA A 19 0.27 12.02 -1.24
CA ALA A 19 -0.46 10.84 -0.84
C ALA A 19 -0.94 10.20 -2.16
N ASP A 20 -0.16 9.25 -2.64
CA ASP A 20 -0.44 8.44 -3.80
C ASP A 20 -1.69 7.63 -3.42
N ASP A 21 -2.87 8.19 -3.71
CA ASP A 21 -4.19 7.53 -3.58
C ASP A 21 -4.34 6.44 -4.66
N LYS A 22 -3.22 5.79 -4.97
CA LYS A 22 -3.13 4.63 -5.81
C LYS A 22 -3.38 3.43 -4.91
N PRO A 23 -4.25 2.50 -5.30
CA PRO A 23 -4.45 1.29 -4.53
C PRO A 23 -3.10 0.59 -4.33
N PRO A 24 -2.78 0.12 -3.11
CA PRO A 24 -1.52 -0.54 -2.84
C PRO A 24 -1.36 -1.73 -3.78
N GLY A 25 -0.16 -1.88 -4.33
CA GLY A 25 0.17 -3.05 -5.14
C GLY A 25 0.15 -4.31 -4.28
N ILE A 26 0.11 -5.47 -4.93
CA ILE A 26 0.26 -6.76 -4.25
C ILE A 26 1.42 -7.55 -4.83
N ARG A 27 2.10 -8.29 -3.96
CA ARG A 27 3.13 -9.27 -4.33
C ARG A 27 2.81 -10.60 -3.65
N VAL A 28 2.78 -11.68 -4.42
CA VAL A 28 2.55 -13.03 -3.89
C VAL A 28 3.89 -13.75 -3.80
N VAL A 29 4.23 -14.26 -2.61
CA VAL A 29 5.43 -15.06 -2.38
C VAL A 29 5.01 -16.33 -1.63
N GLY A 30 5.08 -17.47 -2.31
CA GLY A 30 4.53 -18.72 -1.78
C GLY A 30 3.02 -18.59 -1.53
N SER A 31 2.60 -18.84 -0.30
CA SER A 31 1.21 -18.72 0.14
C SER A 31 0.85 -17.36 0.77
N THR A 32 1.80 -16.42 0.82
CA THR A 32 1.60 -15.13 1.48
C THR A 32 1.42 -14.01 0.47
N ILE A 33 0.42 -13.16 0.70
CA ILE A 33 0.15 -11.98 -0.11
C ILE A 33 0.65 -10.77 0.67
N TYR A 34 1.60 -10.04 0.09
CA TYR A 34 2.16 -8.81 0.63
C TYR A 34 1.52 -7.62 -0.05
N THR A 35 1.22 -6.58 0.71
CA THR A 35 0.89 -5.26 0.16
C THR A 35 2.18 -4.47 -0.04
N ILE A 36 2.28 -3.76 -1.16
CA ILE A 36 3.44 -2.94 -1.51
C ILE A 36 3.03 -1.50 -1.82
N ASP A 37 3.89 -0.55 -1.48
CA ASP A 37 3.75 0.84 -1.90
C ASP A 37 4.14 1.04 -3.37
N SER A 38 4.02 2.28 -3.86
CA SER A 38 4.39 2.65 -5.23
C SER A 38 5.90 2.59 -5.50
N ARG A 39 6.74 2.53 -4.46
CA ARG A 39 8.19 2.32 -4.55
C ARG A 39 8.56 0.83 -4.50
N GLY A 40 7.58 -0.06 -4.32
CA GLY A 40 7.76 -1.50 -4.25
C GLY A 40 8.18 -2.03 -2.88
N HIS A 41 8.13 -1.21 -1.83
CA HIS A 41 8.38 -1.65 -0.46
C HIS A 41 7.16 -2.34 0.13
N THR A 42 7.38 -3.36 0.94
CA THR A 42 6.32 -4.04 1.67
C THR A 42 5.73 -3.12 2.74
N THR A 43 4.41 -2.94 2.70
CA THR A 43 3.65 -2.14 3.68
C THR A 43 2.83 -3.01 4.62
N GLY A 44 2.64 -4.29 4.30
CA GLY A 44 1.84 -5.20 5.11
C GLY A 44 1.58 -6.55 4.43
N THR A 45 0.60 -7.28 4.96
CA THR A 45 0.17 -8.57 4.43
C THR A 45 -1.35 -8.68 4.35
N LEU A 46 -1.83 -9.42 3.37
CA LEU A 46 -3.23 -9.80 3.20
C LEU A 46 -3.38 -11.28 3.54
N ARG A 47 -4.34 -11.59 4.40
CA ARG A 47 -4.63 -12.95 4.83
C ARG A 47 -6.11 -13.24 4.77
N GLU A 48 -6.50 -14.34 4.16
CA GLU A 48 -7.87 -14.85 4.24
C GLU A 48 -8.08 -15.46 5.63
N VAL A 49 -9.11 -15.00 6.34
CA VAL A 49 -9.48 -15.50 7.68
C VAL A 49 -10.70 -16.41 7.62
N SER A 50 -11.58 -16.20 6.65
CA SER A 50 -12.70 -17.07 6.30
C SER A 50 -12.98 -16.91 4.81
N PRO A 51 -13.72 -17.82 4.15
CA PRO A 51 -14.06 -17.69 2.74
C PRO A 51 -14.64 -16.31 2.42
N GLY A 52 -13.96 -15.54 1.57
CA GLY A 52 -14.38 -14.19 1.18
C GLY A 52 -14.08 -13.07 2.19
N THR A 53 -13.55 -13.37 3.37
CA THR A 53 -13.14 -12.37 4.37
C THR A 53 -11.63 -12.35 4.50
N TRP A 54 -11.06 -11.19 4.23
CA TRP A 54 -9.63 -10.96 4.25
C TRP A 54 -9.25 -9.88 5.24
N THR A 55 -8.16 -10.07 5.98
CA THR A 55 -7.58 -9.05 6.84
C THR A 55 -6.31 -8.49 6.21
N HIS A 56 -6.19 -7.17 6.24
CA HIS A 56 -4.96 -6.46 5.91
C HIS A 56 -4.24 -6.13 7.21
N LEU A 57 -3.05 -6.67 7.37
CA LEU A 57 -2.17 -6.51 8.52
C LEU A 57 -1.06 -5.54 8.15
N ASP A 58 -0.70 -4.62 9.05
CA ASP A 58 0.50 -3.81 8.91
C ASP A 58 1.77 -4.66 9.15
N LEU A 59 2.94 -4.04 9.02
CA LEU A 59 4.23 -4.69 9.31
C LEU A 59 4.40 -5.14 10.77
N ARG A 60 3.58 -4.63 11.70
CA ARG A 60 3.58 -4.98 13.12
C ARG A 60 2.55 -6.06 13.45
N GLY A 61 1.79 -6.55 12.46
CA GLY A 61 0.73 -7.54 12.64
C GLY A 61 -0.59 -6.97 13.16
N VAL A 62 -0.77 -5.64 13.13
CA VAL A 62 -2.02 -4.97 13.50
C VAL A 62 -2.98 -4.98 12.32
N ILE A 63 -4.23 -5.34 12.55
CA ILE A 63 -5.28 -5.29 11.52
C ILE A 63 -5.58 -3.83 11.20
N ILE A 64 -5.23 -3.40 10.00
CA ILE A 64 -5.53 -2.06 9.49
C ILE A 64 -6.97 -2.02 8.97
N ARG A 65 -7.39 -3.08 8.27
CA ARG A 65 -8.73 -3.18 7.66
C ARG A 65 -9.13 -4.62 7.39
N THR A 66 -10.43 -4.83 7.30
CA THR A 66 -11.04 -6.06 6.79
C THR A 66 -11.62 -5.79 5.40
N ILE A 67 -11.44 -6.72 4.48
CA ILE A 67 -11.91 -6.65 3.11
C ILE A 67 -12.85 -7.82 2.87
N GLN A 68 -14.07 -7.53 2.43
CA GLN A 68 -15.00 -8.54 1.96
C GLN A 68 -14.97 -8.63 0.43
N VAL A 69 -14.85 -9.86 -0.06
CA VAL A 69 -14.93 -10.22 -1.46
C VAL A 69 -15.77 -11.49 -1.60
N PRO A 70 -16.31 -11.79 -2.78
CA PRO A 70 -17.00 -13.06 -3.00
C PRO A 70 -16.10 -14.26 -2.63
N PRO A 71 -16.65 -15.36 -2.09
CA PRO A 71 -15.87 -16.56 -1.80
C PRO A 71 -15.12 -17.05 -3.04
N GLY A 72 -13.83 -17.37 -2.87
CA GLY A 72 -12.94 -17.78 -3.96
C GLY A 72 -12.29 -16.62 -4.73
N CYS A 73 -12.59 -15.37 -4.38
CA CYS A 73 -11.86 -14.21 -4.90
C CYS A 73 -10.75 -13.75 -3.96
N GLN A 74 -9.69 -13.22 -4.55
CA GLN A 74 -8.63 -12.52 -3.83
C GLN A 74 -8.86 -11.00 -3.91
N PRO A 75 -8.69 -10.25 -2.81
CA PRO A 75 -8.71 -8.79 -2.82
C PRO A 75 -7.69 -8.22 -3.81
N LEU A 76 -8.03 -7.09 -4.41
CA LEU A 76 -7.15 -6.34 -5.33
C LEU A 76 -6.78 -7.08 -6.63
N VAL A 77 -7.34 -8.27 -6.84
CA VAL A 77 -7.30 -9.00 -8.11
C VAL A 77 -8.73 -9.03 -8.67
N PRO A 78 -8.94 -8.76 -9.96
CA PRO A 78 -10.26 -8.93 -10.56
C PRO A 78 -10.77 -10.36 -10.34
N CYS A 79 -11.96 -10.49 -9.74
CA CYS A 79 -12.65 -11.78 -9.63
C CYS A 79 -12.89 -12.32 -11.04
N ARG A 80 -12.13 -13.33 -11.45
CA ARG A 80 -12.37 -14.02 -12.71
C ARG A 80 -13.44 -15.09 -12.45
N THR A 81 -14.71 -14.70 -12.50
CA THR A 81 -15.81 -15.65 -12.59
C THR A 81 -15.67 -16.38 -13.93
N ARG A 82 -15.43 -17.69 -13.87
CA ARG A 82 -15.34 -18.55 -15.05
C ARG A 82 -16.72 -18.82 -15.63
#